data_AF-A0A4W3HGR4-F1
#
_entry.id   AF-A0A4W3HGR4-F1
#
_cell.length_a   1.000
_cell.length_b   1.000
_cell.length_c   1.000
_cell.angle_alpha   90.00
_cell.angle_beta   90.00
_cell.angle_gamma   90.00
#
_symmetry.space_group_name_H-M   'P 1'
#
loop_
_entity.id
_entity.type
_entity.pdbx_description
1 polymer ?
#
loop_
_entity_poly.entity_id
_entity_poly.type
_entity_poly.pdbx_seq_one_letter_code
_entity_poly.pdbx_strand_id
1 'polypeptide(L)'
;VPTAHTKKEYSLESKSHSENGKHILNGSASMYSEHHSNSSDIRSLMAEPDYFDNNPDLIRPKKLLNPVKLSRSHQELHRELLMNHKRGLTTDNKPELQRVLEYRRRDQLIRQKKEEEEAQRMKSPFELQLQKRQQRLEQIEREQERIGEKQENAPEFIKVKENLRRTSTFSMEEMFG
;
A
#
# COMPACT_ATOMS: atom_id res chain seq x y z
N VAL A 1 54.70 21.89 -18.10
CA VAL A 1 53.74 21.32 -19.07
C VAL A 1 52.50 20.89 -18.29
N PRO A 2 51.36 21.58 -18.37
CA PRO A 2 50.13 21.13 -17.73
C PRO A 2 49.24 20.40 -18.75
N THR A 3 48.97 19.12 -18.51
CA THR A 3 48.06 18.31 -19.34
C THR A 3 46.65 18.49 -18.78
N ALA A 4 45.78 19.17 -19.54
CA ALA A 4 44.37 19.32 -19.21
C ALA A 4 43.62 18.00 -19.46
N HIS A 5 42.92 17.50 -18.45
CA HIS A 5 41.97 16.39 -18.61
C HIS A 5 40.55 16.95 -18.57
N THR A 6 39.92 17.06 -19.75
CA THR A 6 38.49 17.36 -19.88
C THR A 6 37.68 16.09 -19.59
N LYS A 7 36.89 16.11 -18.51
CA LYS A 7 35.90 15.06 -18.25
C LYS A 7 34.64 15.40 -19.06
N LYS A 8 34.24 14.49 -19.96
CA LYS A 8 32.96 14.54 -20.65
C LYS A 8 31.89 14.06 -19.68
N GLU A 9 30.96 14.94 -19.30
CA GLU A 9 29.77 14.54 -18.56
C GLU A 9 28.79 13.85 -19.51
N TYR A 10 28.48 12.59 -19.24
CA TYR A 10 27.41 11.87 -19.91
C TYR A 10 26.15 12.00 -19.05
N SER A 11 25.20 12.83 -19.52
CA SER A 11 23.84 12.88 -18.97
C SER A 11 23.09 11.61 -19.37
N LEU A 12 22.61 10.85 -18.40
CA LEU A 12 21.70 9.72 -18.61
C LEU A 12 20.29 10.15 -18.21
N GLU A 13 19.59 10.72 -19.18
CA GLU A 13 18.17 11.04 -19.06
C GLU A 13 17.34 9.77 -19.26
N SER A 14 16.81 9.22 -18.16
CA SER A 14 15.89 8.09 -18.21
C SER A 14 14.49 8.55 -18.64
N LYS A 15 14.18 8.41 -19.94
CA LYS A 15 12.81 8.48 -20.47
C LYS A 15 12.08 7.17 -20.18
N SER A 16 11.12 7.18 -19.26
CA SER A 16 10.20 6.05 -19.05
C SER A 16 9.01 6.16 -20.02
N HIS A 17 8.98 5.31 -21.05
CA HIS A 17 7.79 5.05 -21.85
C HIS A 17 6.87 4.09 -21.09
N SER A 18 5.59 4.46 -20.96
CA SER A 18 4.53 3.61 -20.44
C SER A 18 3.86 2.89 -21.61
N GLU A 19 4.15 1.60 -21.81
CA GLU A 19 3.40 0.76 -22.75
C GLU A 19 2.58 -0.29 -22.00
N ASN A 20 1.26 -0.14 -22.12
CA ASN A 20 0.26 -1.10 -21.69
C ASN A 20 0.28 -2.32 -22.63
N GLY A 21 0.93 -3.40 -22.21
CA GLY A 21 0.89 -4.69 -22.90
C GLY A 21 0.19 -5.75 -22.06
N LYS A 22 -1.06 -6.06 -22.40
CA LYS A 22 -1.76 -7.25 -21.88
C LYS A 22 -1.08 -8.49 -22.47
N HIS A 23 -0.43 -9.32 -21.65
CA HIS A 23 0.03 -10.65 -22.06
C HIS A 23 -0.85 -11.72 -21.40
N ILE A 24 -1.68 -12.35 -22.22
CA ILE A 24 -2.46 -13.53 -21.89
C ILE A 24 -1.56 -14.75 -22.15
N LEU A 25 -1.47 -15.60 -21.11
CA LEU A 25 -1.15 -17.04 -21.05
C LEU A 25 0.07 -17.54 -21.85
N ASN A 26 0.97 -18.24 -21.16
CA ASN A 26 1.43 -19.57 -21.57
C ASN A 26 2.08 -20.29 -20.39
N GLY A 27 1.66 -21.54 -20.18
CA GLY A 27 2.03 -22.37 -19.05
C GLY A 27 3.53 -22.67 -19.01
N SER A 28 4.13 -22.37 -17.87
CA SER A 28 5.37 -22.98 -17.43
C SER A 28 5.06 -23.89 -16.25
N ALA A 29 5.25 -25.18 -16.48
CA ALA A 29 5.09 -26.27 -15.53
C ALA A 29 5.72 -25.94 -14.16
N SER A 30 4.90 -25.89 -13.12
CA SER A 30 5.37 -25.98 -11.74
C SER A 30 5.63 -27.46 -11.44
N MET A 31 6.88 -27.90 -11.64
CA MET A 31 7.32 -29.29 -11.43
C MET A 31 7.45 -29.68 -9.95
N TYR A 32 7.20 -28.77 -9.02
CA TYR A 32 7.24 -29.05 -7.59
C TYR A 32 6.20 -28.22 -6.84
N SER A 33 4.97 -28.71 -6.79
CA SER A 33 4.04 -28.40 -5.70
C SER A 33 3.01 -29.52 -5.59
N GLU A 34 3.48 -30.73 -5.33
CA GLU A 34 2.61 -31.84 -4.97
C GLU A 34 2.57 -32.00 -3.46
N HIS A 35 1.67 -31.24 -2.85
CA HIS A 35 1.24 -31.45 -1.48
C HIS A 35 0.28 -32.64 -1.45
N HIS A 36 0.80 -33.86 -1.60
CA HIS A 36 0.08 -35.08 -1.23
C HIS A 36 -0.08 -35.11 0.29
N SER A 37 -1.07 -34.37 0.79
CA SER A 37 -1.57 -34.52 2.15
C SER A 37 -2.92 -35.24 2.15
N ASN A 38 -3.10 -36.22 1.26
CA ASN A 38 -4.17 -37.20 1.38
C ASN A 38 -3.66 -38.38 2.21
N SER A 39 -3.41 -38.12 3.51
CA SER A 39 -3.10 -39.18 4.47
C SER A 39 -4.32 -40.08 4.73
N SER A 40 -5.52 -39.69 4.31
CA SER A 40 -6.75 -40.47 4.44
C SER A 40 -6.87 -41.60 3.41
N ASP A 41 -6.31 -41.44 2.22
CA ASP A 41 -6.63 -42.32 1.08
C ASP A 41 -5.62 -43.45 0.90
N ILE A 42 -4.38 -43.29 1.39
CA ILE A 42 -3.34 -44.34 1.32
C ILE A 42 -3.66 -45.52 2.26
N ARG A 43 -4.44 -45.29 3.32
CA ARG A 43 -4.79 -46.35 4.29
C ARG A 43 -5.84 -47.32 3.77
N SER A 44 -6.50 -47.02 2.65
CA SER A 44 -7.61 -47.81 2.11
C SER A 44 -7.22 -48.80 1.00
N LEU A 45 -5.98 -48.75 0.48
CA LEU A 45 -5.55 -49.53 -0.69
C LEU A 45 -4.68 -50.75 -0.38
N MET A 46 -4.30 -50.97 0.87
CA MET A 46 -3.60 -52.21 1.24
C MET A 46 -4.63 -53.16 1.84
N ALA A 47 -5.05 -54.14 1.04
CA ALA A 47 -5.88 -55.24 1.47
C ALA A 47 -5.24 -55.88 2.71
N GLU A 48 -5.87 -55.67 3.87
CA GLU A 48 -5.55 -56.36 5.11
C GLU A 48 -5.99 -57.81 4.90
N PRO A 49 -5.08 -58.80 4.88
CA PRO A 49 -5.51 -60.17 4.71
C PRO A 49 -6.23 -60.59 6.00
N ASP A 50 -7.49 -61.03 5.87
CA ASP A 50 -8.29 -61.64 6.94
C ASP A 50 -7.68 -63.00 7.35
N TYR A 51 -6.56 -62.95 8.05
CA TYR A 51 -6.11 -64.06 8.87
C TYR A 51 -6.53 -63.74 10.30
N PHE A 52 -7.56 -64.44 10.76
CA PHE A 52 -7.85 -64.61 12.18
C PHE A 52 -6.62 -65.22 12.87
N ASP A 53 -5.71 -64.37 13.31
CA ASP A 53 -4.52 -64.75 14.07
C ASP A 53 -4.90 -64.95 15.55
N ASN A 54 -5.60 -66.05 15.79
CA ASN A 54 -5.92 -66.56 17.13
C ASN A 54 -4.79 -67.47 17.66
N ASN A 55 -3.52 -67.19 17.32
CA ASN A 55 -2.38 -67.84 17.94
C ASN A 55 -1.88 -66.99 19.11
N PRO A 56 -2.09 -67.41 20.38
CA PRO A 56 -1.60 -66.66 21.54
C PRO A 56 -0.07 -66.67 21.68
N ASP A 57 0.63 -67.51 20.91
CA ASP A 57 2.09 -67.70 20.97
C ASP A 57 2.90 -66.85 19.98
N LEU A 58 2.24 -66.06 19.10
CA LEU A 58 2.92 -65.17 18.18
C LEU A 58 3.24 -63.82 18.85
N ILE A 59 4.53 -63.52 19.03
CA ILE A 59 4.99 -62.21 19.50
C ILE A 59 4.73 -61.17 18.41
N ARG A 60 3.63 -60.42 18.56
CA ARG A 60 3.32 -59.30 17.67
C ARG A 60 4.33 -58.17 17.88
N PRO A 61 4.95 -57.64 16.80
CA PRO A 61 5.81 -56.48 16.93
C PRO A 61 5.01 -55.30 17.50
N LYS A 62 5.42 -54.81 18.68
CA LYS A 62 4.80 -53.65 19.32
C LYS A 62 5.10 -52.42 18.46
N LYS A 63 4.06 -51.69 18.04
CA LYS A 63 4.24 -50.41 17.34
C LYS A 63 4.92 -49.45 18.30
N LEU A 64 6.21 -49.20 18.07
CA LEU A 64 6.97 -48.22 18.84
C LEU A 64 6.41 -46.84 18.53
N LEU A 65 6.14 -46.08 19.59
CA LEU A 65 5.62 -44.72 19.45
C LEU A 65 6.76 -43.82 19.00
N ASN A 66 6.49 -43.02 17.96
CA ASN A 66 7.49 -42.12 17.40
C ASN A 66 7.82 -41.00 18.42
N PRO A 67 9.07 -40.88 18.89
CA PRO A 67 9.45 -39.87 19.89
C PRO A 67 9.18 -38.43 19.43
N VAL A 68 9.28 -38.15 18.13
CA VAL A 68 8.93 -36.85 17.51
C VAL A 68 7.44 -36.56 17.64
N LYS A 69 6.61 -37.60 17.62
CA LYS A 69 5.15 -37.49 17.80
C LYS A 69 4.72 -37.53 19.28
N LEU A 70 5.60 -37.92 20.21
CA LEU A 70 5.32 -37.81 21.64
C LEU A 70 5.65 -36.42 22.19
N SER A 71 6.68 -35.76 21.64
CA SER A 71 7.06 -34.42 22.07
C SER A 71 6.09 -33.37 21.52
N ARG A 72 5.16 -32.91 22.37
CA ARG A 72 4.24 -31.81 22.05
C ARG A 72 4.99 -30.54 21.64
N SER A 73 6.07 -30.21 22.35
CA SER A 73 6.89 -29.03 22.06
C SER A 73 7.47 -29.07 20.64
N HIS A 74 7.97 -30.23 20.20
CA HIS A 74 8.50 -30.39 18.85
C HIS A 74 7.41 -30.24 17.77
N GLN A 75 6.24 -30.82 18.00
CA GLN A 75 5.11 -30.67 17.07
C GLN A 75 4.61 -29.23 17.00
N GLU A 76 4.56 -28.54 18.13
CA GLU A 76 4.13 -27.15 18.24
C GLU A 76 5.09 -26.22 17.49
N LEU A 77 6.40 -26.44 17.64
CA LEU A 77 7.41 -25.73 16.87
C LEU A 77 7.24 -25.98 15.36
N HIS A 78 7.04 -27.23 14.94
CA HIS A 78 6.80 -27.55 13.52
C HIS A 78 5.56 -26.83 12.98
N ARG A 79 4.47 -26.81 13.75
CA ARG A 79 3.24 -26.10 13.41
C ARG A 79 3.48 -24.59 13.28
N GLU A 80 4.19 -24.00 14.24
CA GLU A 80 4.50 -22.57 14.25
C GLU A 80 5.38 -22.16 13.07
N LEU A 81 6.44 -22.92 12.79
CA LEU A 81 7.32 -22.68 11.64
C LEU A 81 6.55 -22.72 10.31
N LEU A 82 5.67 -23.71 10.13
CA LEU A 82 4.81 -23.78 8.94
C LEU A 82 3.84 -22.60 8.87
N MET A 83 3.25 -22.19 9.99
CA MET A 83 2.33 -21.05 10.04
C MET A 83 3.04 -19.72 9.74
N ASN A 84 4.24 -19.50 10.27
CA ASN A 84 5.04 -18.30 10.02
C ASN A 84 5.46 -18.21 8.55
N HIS A 85 5.86 -19.32 7.95
CA HIS A 85 6.17 -19.40 6.52
C HIS A 85 4.93 -19.08 5.66
N LYS A 86 3.78 -19.71 5.95
CA LYS A 86 2.51 -19.45 5.25
C LYS A 86 2.04 -17.99 5.40
N ARG A 87 2.30 -17.36 6.54
CA ARG A 87 1.93 -15.97 6.83
C ARG A 87 2.97 -14.95 6.37
N GLY A 88 4.08 -15.38 5.77
CA GLY A 88 5.18 -14.49 5.37
C GLY A 88 5.90 -13.80 6.54
N LEU A 89 5.64 -14.23 7.78
CA LEU A 89 6.25 -13.74 9.02
C LEU A 89 7.56 -14.48 9.28
N THR A 90 8.44 -14.53 8.28
CA THR A 90 9.77 -15.13 8.46
C THR A 90 10.61 -14.25 9.37
N THR A 91 11.10 -14.82 10.47
CA THR A 91 12.14 -14.25 11.31
C THR A 91 13.42 -14.13 10.47
N ASP A 92 13.75 -12.90 10.09
CA ASP A 92 15.03 -12.35 9.62
C ASP A 92 15.83 -13.01 8.48
N ASN A 93 15.34 -14.10 7.89
CA ASN A 93 15.98 -14.76 6.75
C ASN A 93 15.24 -14.51 5.43
N LYS A 94 14.83 -13.26 5.20
CA LYS A 94 14.51 -12.85 3.82
C LYS A 94 15.77 -13.10 2.96
N PRO A 95 15.65 -13.69 1.76
CA PRO A 95 16.79 -13.82 0.86
C PRO A 95 17.39 -12.43 0.62
N GLU A 96 18.72 -12.36 0.46
CA GLU A 96 19.47 -11.11 0.33
C GLU A 96 18.82 -10.14 -0.67
N LEU A 97 18.44 -10.65 -1.84
CA LEU A 97 17.75 -9.89 -2.88
C LEU A 97 16.46 -9.22 -2.39
N GLN A 98 15.62 -9.92 -1.65
CA GLN A 98 14.38 -9.36 -1.12
C GLN A 98 14.67 -8.26 -0.10
N ARG A 99 15.67 -8.46 0.76
CA ARG A 99 16.12 -7.45 1.73
C ARG A 99 16.62 -6.19 1.02
N VAL A 100 17.43 -6.35 -0.03
CA VAL A 100 17.96 -5.25 -0.85
C VAL A 100 16.84 -4.52 -1.60
N LEU A 101 15.86 -5.22 -2.17
CA LEU A 101 14.72 -4.60 -2.84
C LEU A 101 13.82 -3.83 -1.88
N GLU A 102 13.55 -4.38 -0.69
CA GLU A 102 12.80 -3.70 0.35
C GLU A 102 13.55 -2.48 0.89
N TYR A 103 14.86 -2.59 1.10
CA TYR A 103 15.72 -1.49 1.51
C TYR A 103 15.71 -0.39 0.45
N ARG A 104 15.95 -0.73 -0.83
CA ARG A 104 15.91 0.21 -1.96
C ARG A 104 14.56 0.93 -2.06
N ARG A 105 13.44 0.20 -1.88
CA ARG A 105 12.10 0.79 -1.90
C ARG A 105 11.93 1.79 -0.75
N ARG A 106 12.33 1.42 0.47
CA ARG A 106 12.28 2.32 1.63
C ARG A 106 13.16 3.56 1.42
N ASP A 107 14.39 3.36 0.95
CA ASP A 107 15.34 4.45 0.68
C ASP A 107 14.81 5.43 -0.37
N GLN A 108 14.17 4.94 -1.43
CA GLN A 108 13.55 5.79 -2.44
C GLN A 108 12.43 6.65 -1.85
N LEU A 109 11.54 6.06 -1.04
CA LEU A 109 10.47 6.82 -0.38
C LEU A 109 11.03 7.86 0.60
N ILE A 110 12.07 7.52 1.35
CA ILE A 110 12.74 8.45 2.27
C ILE A 110 13.37 9.61 1.50
N ARG A 111 14.05 9.34 0.37
CA ARG A 111 14.64 10.37 -0.47
C ARG A 111 13.58 11.30 -1.06
N GLN A 112 12.52 10.74 -1.64
CA GLN A 112 11.41 11.53 -2.19
C GLN A 112 10.79 12.44 -1.12
N LYS A 113 10.48 11.90 0.06
CA LYS A 113 9.91 12.69 1.16
C LYS A 113 10.87 13.80 1.62
N LYS A 114 12.16 13.52 1.68
CA LYS A 114 13.18 14.50 2.07
C LYS A 114 13.32 15.60 1.03
N GLU A 115 13.32 15.26 -0.26
CA GLU A 115 13.35 16.22 -1.37
C GLU A 115 12.10 17.11 -1.38
N GLU A 116 10.91 16.53 -1.12
CA GLU A 116 9.67 17.30 -0.97
C GLU A 116 9.74 18.27 0.22
N GLU A 117 10.23 17.81 1.38
CA GLU A 117 10.41 18.64 2.56
C GLU A 117 11.45 19.75 2.32
N GLU A 118 12.54 19.44 1.63
CA GLU A 118 13.57 20.40 1.27
C GLU A 118 13.04 21.43 0.27
N ALA A 119 12.29 21.01 -0.76
CA ALA A 119 11.63 21.92 -1.69
C ALA A 119 10.62 22.84 -0.96
N GLN A 120 9.90 22.32 0.03
CA GLN A 120 9.02 23.12 0.89
C GLN A 120 9.80 24.11 1.76
N ARG A 121 10.95 23.71 2.31
CA ARG A 121 11.82 24.60 3.10
C ARG A 121 12.52 25.66 2.24
N MET A 122 12.87 25.31 1.01
CA MET A 122 13.52 26.19 0.04
C MET A 122 12.53 27.10 -0.70
N LYS A 123 11.24 27.09 -0.31
CA LYS A 123 10.27 28.06 -0.81
C LYS A 123 10.75 29.47 -0.53
N SER A 124 10.89 30.25 -1.61
CA SER A 124 11.27 31.66 -1.55
C SER A 124 10.28 32.44 -0.65
N PRO A 125 10.73 33.45 0.10
CA PRO A 125 9.84 34.35 0.84
C PRO A 125 8.71 34.94 -0.02
N PHE A 126 8.97 35.17 -1.31
CA PHE A 126 7.96 35.64 -2.26
C PHE A 126 6.89 34.57 -2.58
N GLU A 127 7.31 33.32 -2.78
CA GLU A 127 6.40 32.19 -3.00
C GLU A 127 5.45 31.99 -1.81
N LEU A 128 5.98 32.12 -0.59
CA LEU A 128 5.18 32.08 0.64
C LEU A 128 4.17 33.23 0.70
N GLN A 129 4.53 34.44 0.25
CA GLN A 129 3.59 35.56 0.19
C GLN A 129 2.52 35.37 -0.87
N LEU A 130 2.87 34.82 -2.03
CA LEU A 130 1.92 34.49 -3.10
C LEU A 130 0.90 33.46 -2.62
N GLN A 131 1.37 32.38 -1.99
CA GLN A 131 0.50 31.36 -1.39
C GLN A 131 -0.44 31.96 -0.33
N LYS A 132 0.07 32.84 0.55
CA LYS A 132 -0.77 33.55 1.54
C LYS A 132 -1.83 34.42 0.88
N ARG A 133 -1.48 35.13 -0.21
CA ARG A 133 -2.44 35.94 -0.96
C ARG A 133 -3.51 35.07 -1.59
N GLN A 134 -3.14 33.95 -2.19
CA GLN A 134 -4.08 32.98 -2.76
C GLN A 134 -5.04 32.44 -1.70
N GLN A 135 -4.54 31.97 -0.56
CA GLN A 135 -5.38 31.48 0.56
C GLN A 135 -6.38 32.53 1.05
N ARG A 136 -5.99 33.81 1.08
CA ARG A 136 -6.89 34.89 1.46
C ARG A 136 -8.00 35.08 0.43
N LEU A 137 -7.68 35.01 -0.87
CA LEU A 137 -8.68 35.12 -1.93
C LEU A 137 -9.67 33.96 -1.88
N GLU A 138 -9.20 32.72 -1.73
CA GLU A 138 -10.05 31.54 -1.59
C GLU A 138 -11.00 31.63 -0.38
N GLN A 139 -10.55 32.21 0.74
CA GLN A 139 -11.40 32.46 1.91
C GLN A 139 -12.49 33.49 1.62
N ILE A 140 -12.16 34.55 0.89
CA ILE A 140 -13.11 35.59 0.51
C ILE A 140 -14.14 35.02 -0.47
N GLU A 141 -13.70 34.28 -1.48
CA GLU A 141 -14.59 33.61 -2.45
C GLU A 141 -15.56 32.68 -1.73
N ARG A 142 -15.06 31.83 -0.82
CA ARG A 142 -15.92 30.94 -0.03
C ARG A 142 -16.89 31.69 0.89
N GLU A 143 -16.49 32.84 1.44
CA GLU A 143 -17.43 33.67 2.21
C GLU A 143 -18.47 34.31 1.30
N GLN A 144 -18.09 34.80 0.12
CA GLN A 144 -19.03 35.37 -0.85
C GLN A 144 -20.03 34.33 -1.35
N GLU A 145 -19.58 33.10 -1.64
CA GLU A 145 -20.47 31.97 -1.96
C GLU A 145 -21.45 31.72 -0.82
N ARG A 146 -20.98 31.62 0.42
CA ARG A 146 -21.87 31.45 1.59
C ARG A 146 -22.84 32.60 1.79
N ILE A 147 -22.43 33.84 1.52
CA ILE A 147 -23.32 35.01 1.59
C ILE A 147 -24.35 34.94 0.46
N GLY A 148 -23.92 34.58 -0.76
CA GLY A 148 -24.79 34.39 -1.92
C GLY A 148 -25.84 33.32 -1.67
N GLU A 149 -25.45 32.15 -1.18
CA GLU A 149 -26.35 31.06 -0.78
C GLU A 149 -27.34 31.50 0.30
N LYS A 150 -26.89 32.26 1.32
CA LYS A 150 -27.78 32.80 2.35
C LYS A 150 -28.77 33.83 1.79
N GLN A 151 -28.34 34.66 0.84
CA GLN A 151 -29.23 35.61 0.15
C GLN A 151 -30.24 34.89 -0.75
N GLU A 152 -29.81 33.84 -1.46
CA GLU A 152 -30.68 33.03 -2.30
C GLU A 152 -31.73 32.28 -1.45
N ASN A 153 -31.31 31.73 -0.31
CA ASN A 153 -32.18 31.03 0.64
C ASN A 153 -33.01 31.97 1.55
N ALA A 154 -32.81 33.30 1.46
CA ALA A 154 -33.58 34.25 2.24
C ALA A 154 -35.05 34.31 1.78
N PRO A 155 -36.02 34.60 2.67
CA PRO A 155 -37.40 34.83 2.26
C PRO A 155 -37.54 36.03 1.30
N GLU A 156 -38.49 35.97 0.36
CA GLU A 156 -38.65 37.00 -0.69
C GLU A 156 -38.84 38.41 -0.15
N PHE A 157 -39.61 38.59 0.94
CA PHE A 157 -39.85 39.91 1.50
C PHE A 157 -38.56 40.59 2.02
N ILE A 158 -37.58 39.80 2.46
CA ILE A 158 -36.25 40.31 2.86
C ILE A 158 -35.48 40.77 1.63
N LYS A 159 -35.50 39.99 0.53
CA LYS A 159 -34.85 40.36 -0.74
C LYS A 159 -35.45 41.65 -1.31
N VAL A 160 -36.77 41.75 -1.37
CA VAL A 160 -37.49 42.94 -1.86
C VAL A 160 -37.13 44.16 -1.01
N LYS A 161 -37.16 44.04 0.32
CA LYS A 161 -36.80 45.14 1.24
C LYS A 161 -35.36 45.62 1.03
N GLU A 162 -34.42 44.70 0.86
CA GLU A 162 -33.02 45.05 0.61
C GLU A 162 -32.84 45.77 -0.73
N ASN A 163 -33.49 45.28 -1.79
CA ASN A 163 -33.46 45.89 -3.11
C ASN A 163 -33.99 47.33 -3.10
N LEU A 164 -35.12 47.58 -2.42
CA LEU A 164 -35.64 48.95 -2.23
C LEU A 164 -34.64 49.84 -1.47
N ARG A 165 -33.92 49.30 -0.48
CA ARG A 165 -32.89 50.06 0.26
C ARG A 165 -31.71 50.42 -0.64
N ARG A 166 -31.25 49.49 -1.49
CA ARG A 166 -30.16 49.71 -2.44
C ARG A 166 -30.52 50.79 -3.47
N THR A 167 -31.72 50.73 -4.05
CA THR A 167 -32.16 51.74 -5.03
C THR A 167 -32.42 53.11 -4.40
N SER A 168 -32.92 53.16 -3.16
CA SER A 168 -33.12 54.42 -2.42
C SER A 168 -31.80 55.12 -2.08
N THR A 169 -30.74 54.39 -1.79
CA THR A 169 -29.41 54.96 -1.47
C THR A 169 -28.66 55.37 -2.72
N PHE A 170 -28.68 54.55 -3.78
CA PHE A 170 -28.13 54.92 -5.10
C PHE A 170 -28.78 56.17 -5.68
N SER A 171 -30.11 56.29 -5.57
CA SER A 171 -30.85 57.49 -6.01
C SER A 171 -30.50 58.76 -5.23
N MET A 172 -30.01 58.64 -4.00
CA MET A 172 -29.60 59.78 -3.19
C MET A 172 -28.15 60.18 -3.53
N GLU A 173 -27.28 59.22 -3.80
CA GLU A 173 -25.88 59.44 -4.14
C GLU A 173 -25.70 60.05 -5.56
N GLU A 174 -26.58 59.73 -6.52
CA GLU A 174 -26.67 60.41 -7.82
C GLU A 174 -27.25 61.85 -7.74
N MET A 175 -27.93 62.20 -6.66
CA MET A 175 -28.57 63.52 -6.50
C MET A 175 -27.67 64.54 -5.78
N PHE A 176 -26.62 64.06 -5.10
CA PHE A 176 -25.73 64.90 -4.27
C PHE A 176 -24.24 64.74 -4.60
N GLY A 177 -23.89 64.03 -5.68
CA GLY A 177 -22.54 63.96 -6.27
C GLY A 177 -22.39 64.82 -7.51
#